data_AF-A0A520BIK3-F1
#
_entry.id   AF-A0A520BIK3-F1
#
_cell.length_a   1.000
_cell.length_b   1.000
_cell.length_c   1.000
_cell.angle_alpha   90.00
_cell.angle_beta   90.00
_cell.angle_gamma   90.00
#
_symmetry.space_group_name_H-M   'P 1'
#
loop_
_entity.id
_entity.type
_entity.pdbx_description
1 polymer ?
#
loop_
_entity_poly.entity_id
_entity_poly.type
_entity_poly.pdbx_seq_one_letter_code
_entity_poly.pdbx_strand_id
1 'polypeptide(L)'
;MHLLGIVWNPSEGIDLGFFMVRYYSLMFVIAFGLGWYIMKHIFQNENEPIEKLDSLFIWTVIATLLGARLGHVLFYQPELFSQDPISVFLPFKTQPTFQFTGFSGLASHGAAISIIIFMYYFSKKIMKRPLLWVLDRVVIPVASGAIFVRLGNFFNSEIYGHTTSGENFYGVKFVREDEFWAGRNVQDATQIEDYNAAYKAISTDPQFSDILAAIPFRHPSQLYEAFGYVFVFLVLFYGYWKTDMKEKQGLLFGMFLVLLFTVRFIVEFVKESQGGFESALGLLSTGQWLSIPFIIVGLFFIIRAKKETYI
;
A
#
# COMPACT_ATOMS: atom_id res chain seq x y z
N MET A 1 -33.62 6.68 13.01
CA MET A 1 -33.02 6.02 11.84
C MET A 1 -31.61 5.62 12.24
N HIS A 2 -31.40 4.36 12.61
CA HIS A 2 -30.04 3.83 12.76
C HIS A 2 -29.47 3.69 11.34
N LEU A 3 -28.45 4.49 11.02
CA LEU A 3 -27.66 4.25 9.81
C LEU A 3 -26.91 2.93 10.04
N LEU A 4 -27.42 1.87 9.42
CA LEU A 4 -26.87 0.52 9.53
C LEU A 4 -25.39 0.55 9.10
N GLY A 5 -24.52 0.00 9.95
CA GLY A 5 -23.12 -0.21 9.59
C GLY A 5 -22.98 -1.16 8.39
N ILE A 6 -21.84 -1.12 7.71
CA ILE A 6 -21.63 -1.85 6.45
C ILE A 6 -21.11 -3.26 6.75
N VAL A 7 -21.74 -4.29 6.19
CA VAL A 7 -21.18 -5.65 6.15
C VAL A 7 -20.27 -5.74 4.92
N TRP A 8 -19.00 -6.04 5.12
CA TRP A 8 -17.98 -6.05 4.08
C TRP A 8 -17.47 -7.46 3.80
N ASN A 9 -17.88 -7.99 2.65
CA ASN A 9 -17.42 -9.26 2.09
C ASN A 9 -17.52 -9.21 0.55
N PRO A 10 -16.77 -8.30 -0.11
CA PRO A 10 -16.79 -8.22 -1.57
C PRO A 10 -16.23 -9.50 -2.20
N SER A 11 -16.47 -9.70 -3.51
CA SER A 11 -15.72 -10.71 -4.25
C SER A 11 -14.22 -10.37 -4.21
N GLU A 12 -13.35 -11.38 -4.29
CA GLU A 12 -11.89 -11.15 -4.31
C GLU A 12 -11.43 -10.39 -5.57
N GLY A 13 -12.26 -10.39 -6.62
CA GLY A 13 -11.96 -9.77 -7.89
C GLY A 13 -13.05 -9.99 -8.93
N ILE A 14 -12.65 -9.81 -10.19
CA ILE A 14 -13.45 -10.07 -11.38
C ILE A 14 -13.08 -11.45 -11.90
N ASP A 15 -14.06 -12.36 -11.91
CA ASP A 15 -13.89 -13.71 -12.47
C ASP A 15 -14.08 -13.68 -13.99
N LEU A 16 -13.05 -14.08 -14.74
CA LEU A 16 -13.10 -14.22 -16.19
C LEU A 16 -13.34 -15.68 -16.63
N GLY A 17 -13.61 -16.60 -15.70
CA GLY A 17 -13.80 -18.04 -15.91
C GLY A 17 -12.49 -18.83 -15.98
N PHE A 18 -11.45 -18.28 -16.63
CA PHE A 18 -10.12 -18.91 -16.72
C PHE A 18 -9.06 -18.25 -15.80
N PHE A 19 -9.36 -17.05 -15.30
CA PHE A 19 -8.43 -16.27 -14.46
C PHE A 19 -9.21 -15.28 -13.60
N MET A 20 -8.84 -15.15 -12.33
CA MET A 20 -9.41 -14.15 -11.43
C MET A 20 -8.52 -12.91 -11.35
N VAL A 21 -9.04 -11.78 -11.81
CA VAL A 21 -8.39 -10.48 -11.66
C VAL A 21 -8.72 -9.92 -10.28
N ARG A 22 -7.80 -10.13 -9.32
CA ARG A 22 -7.97 -9.68 -7.93
C ARG A 22 -8.02 -8.15 -7.84
N TYR A 23 -8.94 -7.61 -7.03
CA TYR A 23 -9.05 -6.16 -6.85
C TYR A 23 -7.76 -5.54 -6.31
N TYR A 24 -7.08 -6.22 -5.38
CA TYR A 24 -5.79 -5.78 -4.86
C TYR A 24 -4.75 -5.60 -5.98
N SER A 25 -4.59 -6.59 -6.85
CA SER A 25 -3.69 -6.52 -8.01
C SER A 25 -4.10 -5.42 -8.98
N LEU A 26 -5.41 -5.25 -9.20
CA LEU A 26 -5.93 -4.18 -10.05
C LEU A 26 -5.61 -2.79 -9.49
N MET A 27 -5.67 -2.60 -8.17
CA MET A 27 -5.28 -1.34 -7.54
C MET A 27 -3.79 -1.01 -7.77
N PHE A 28 -2.90 -2.01 -7.77
CA PHE A 28 -1.50 -1.82 -8.15
C PHE A 28 -1.33 -1.42 -9.61
N VAL A 29 -2.06 -2.08 -10.53
CA VAL A 29 -2.05 -1.72 -11.96
C VAL A 29 -2.51 -0.27 -12.17
N ILE A 30 -3.58 0.14 -11.48
CA ILE A 30 -4.09 1.52 -11.52
C ILE A 30 -3.05 2.48 -10.93
N ALA A 31 -2.44 2.17 -9.79
CA ALA A 31 -1.43 3.02 -9.15
C ALA A 31 -0.21 3.27 -10.07
N PHE A 32 0.33 2.20 -10.66
CA PHE A 32 1.46 2.31 -11.59
C PHE A 32 1.07 3.01 -12.90
N GLY A 33 -0.07 2.66 -13.49
CA GLY A 33 -0.56 3.26 -14.73
C GLY A 33 -0.85 4.77 -14.60
N LEU A 34 -1.56 5.16 -13.55
CA LEU A 34 -1.78 6.58 -13.22
C LEU A 34 -0.46 7.27 -12.90
N GLY A 35 0.46 6.59 -12.21
CA GLY A 35 1.77 7.13 -11.90
C GLY A 35 2.57 7.49 -13.15
N TRP A 36 2.61 6.60 -14.13
CA TRP A 36 3.23 6.88 -15.44
C TRP A 36 2.51 8.03 -16.16
N TYR A 37 1.17 8.02 -16.18
CA TYR A 37 0.39 9.06 -16.85
C TYR A 37 0.61 10.46 -16.24
N ILE A 38 0.62 10.58 -14.91
CA ILE A 38 0.91 11.83 -14.20
C ILE A 38 2.34 12.30 -14.51
N MET A 39 3.32 11.38 -14.44
CA MET A 39 4.72 11.70 -14.71
C MET A 39 4.99 12.09 -16.15
N LYS A 40 4.23 11.55 -17.12
CA LYS A 40 4.33 11.95 -18.52
C LYS A 40 4.08 13.43 -18.69
N HIS A 41 3.04 13.97 -18.07
CA HIS A 41 2.74 15.40 -18.11
C HIS A 41 3.83 16.25 -17.45
N ILE A 42 4.41 15.77 -16.35
CA ILE A 42 5.55 16.41 -15.67
C ILE A 42 6.78 16.46 -16.60
N PHE A 43 7.11 15.34 -17.24
CA PHE A 43 8.26 15.24 -18.15
C PHE A 43 8.08 16.15 -19.37
N GLN A 44 6.88 16.17 -19.96
CA GLN A 44 6.56 17.06 -21.07
C GLN A 44 6.66 18.54 -20.68
N ASN A 45 6.15 18.91 -19.50
CA ASN A 45 6.22 20.28 -18.98
C ASN A 45 7.66 20.75 -18.69
N GLU A 46 8.56 19.83 -18.36
CA GLU A 46 9.97 20.11 -18.08
C GLU A 46 10.91 19.81 -19.25
N ASN A 47 10.36 19.48 -20.42
CA ASN A 47 11.10 19.13 -21.63
C ASN A 47 12.09 17.97 -21.43
N GLU A 48 11.72 16.99 -20.60
CA GLU A 48 12.51 15.78 -20.40
C GLU A 48 12.07 14.64 -21.34
N PRO A 49 13.00 13.82 -21.85
CA PRO A 49 12.69 12.73 -22.77
C PRO A 49 11.78 11.66 -22.13
N ILE A 50 10.73 11.26 -22.84
CA ILE A 50 9.74 10.26 -22.36
C ILE A 50 10.39 8.87 -22.19
N GLU A 51 11.43 8.56 -22.96
CA GLU A 51 12.15 7.28 -22.89
C GLU A 51 12.80 7.08 -21.50
N LYS A 52 13.19 8.18 -20.84
CA LYS A 52 13.67 8.13 -19.45
C LYS A 52 12.53 7.83 -18.48
N LEU A 53 11.31 8.30 -18.74
CA LEU A 53 10.13 7.96 -17.94
C LEU A 53 9.77 6.48 -18.09
N ASP A 54 9.82 5.93 -19.30
CA ASP A 54 9.57 4.51 -19.53
C ASP A 54 10.58 3.64 -18.76
N SER A 55 11.85 4.07 -18.77
CA SER A 55 12.89 3.47 -17.95
C SER A 55 12.56 3.56 -16.45
N LEU A 56 12.18 4.74 -15.95
CA LEU A 56 11.78 4.93 -14.55
C LEU A 56 10.65 3.98 -14.15
N PHE A 57 9.63 3.86 -14.99
CA PHE A 57 8.46 3.02 -14.74
C PHE A 57 8.82 1.54 -14.69
N ILE A 58 9.43 1.01 -15.75
CA ILE A 58 9.77 -0.41 -15.87
C ILE A 58 10.65 -0.85 -14.69
N TRP A 59 11.70 -0.10 -14.42
CA TRP A 59 12.64 -0.45 -13.37
C TRP A 59 12.06 -0.25 -11.97
N THR A 60 11.15 0.69 -11.75
CA THR A 60 10.47 0.82 -10.45
C THR A 60 9.56 -0.38 -10.21
N VAL A 61 8.82 -0.84 -11.23
CA VAL A 61 7.99 -2.06 -11.12
C VAL A 61 8.87 -3.28 -10.82
N ILE A 62 9.97 -3.46 -11.56
CA ILE A 62 10.93 -4.55 -11.32
C ILE A 62 11.52 -4.46 -9.92
N ALA A 63 12.03 -3.29 -9.51
CA ALA A 63 12.62 -3.08 -8.19
C ALA A 63 11.61 -3.36 -7.06
N THR A 64 10.35 -2.99 -7.26
CA THR A 64 9.28 -3.26 -6.29
C THR A 64 9.03 -4.76 -6.16
N LEU A 65 8.77 -5.46 -7.27
CA LEU A 65 8.42 -6.88 -7.26
C LEU A 65 9.59 -7.77 -6.84
N LEU A 66 10.75 -7.57 -7.47
CA LEU A 66 11.96 -8.35 -7.18
C LEU A 66 12.48 -8.05 -5.78
N GLY A 67 12.51 -6.78 -5.38
CA GLY A 67 12.93 -6.38 -4.04
C GLY A 67 12.01 -6.93 -2.96
N ALA A 68 10.70 -6.84 -3.16
CA ALA A 68 9.72 -7.40 -2.23
C ALA A 68 9.90 -8.91 -2.06
N ARG A 69 10.06 -9.63 -3.17
CA ARG A 69 10.21 -11.08 -3.15
C ARG A 69 11.53 -11.51 -2.53
N LEU A 70 12.64 -10.90 -2.93
CA LEU A 70 13.96 -11.20 -2.35
C LEU A 70 14.00 -10.87 -0.86
N GLY A 71 13.43 -9.74 -0.45
CA GLY A 71 13.32 -9.41 0.97
C GLY A 71 12.54 -10.48 1.73
N HIS A 72 11.41 -10.94 1.19
CA HIS A 72 10.64 -11.98 1.85
C HIS A 72 11.43 -13.28 2.00
N VAL A 73 12.04 -13.75 0.91
CA VAL A 73 12.82 -15.00 0.92
C VAL A 73 14.02 -14.89 1.87
N LEU A 74 14.77 -13.80 1.85
CA LEU A 74 15.95 -13.63 2.71
C LEU A 74 15.63 -13.62 4.21
N PHE A 75 14.52 -12.98 4.61
CA PHE A 75 14.21 -12.78 6.03
C PHE A 75 13.27 -13.83 6.62
N TYR A 76 12.38 -14.43 5.81
CA TYR A 76 11.33 -15.31 6.32
C TYR A 76 11.39 -16.73 5.76
N GLN A 77 11.97 -16.95 4.57
CA GLN A 77 12.01 -18.27 3.92
C GLN A 77 13.34 -18.54 3.19
N PRO A 78 14.50 -18.44 3.86
CA PRO A 78 15.80 -18.57 3.21
C PRO A 78 16.05 -19.95 2.59
N GLU A 79 15.37 -20.99 3.08
CA GLU A 79 15.41 -22.35 2.57
C GLU A 79 14.99 -22.47 1.10
N LEU A 80 14.20 -21.53 0.56
CA LEU A 80 13.81 -21.55 -0.84
C LEU A 80 15.00 -21.41 -1.80
N PHE A 81 16.11 -20.78 -1.36
CA PHE A 81 17.32 -20.69 -2.18
C PHE A 81 17.96 -22.03 -2.50
N SER A 82 17.73 -23.06 -1.68
CA SER A 82 18.25 -24.41 -1.90
C SER A 82 17.17 -25.38 -2.36
N GLN A 83 15.94 -25.26 -1.84
CA GLN A 83 14.87 -26.23 -2.06
C GLN A 83 14.07 -25.97 -3.34
N ASP A 84 13.84 -24.71 -3.70
CA ASP A 84 13.10 -24.33 -4.91
C ASP A 84 13.58 -22.96 -5.45
N PRO A 85 14.80 -22.88 -6.00
CA PRO A 85 15.43 -21.61 -6.36
C PRO A 85 14.67 -20.83 -7.44
N ILE A 86 13.92 -21.53 -8.29
CA ILE A 86 13.12 -20.92 -9.36
C ILE A 86 11.94 -20.14 -8.77
N SER A 87 11.30 -20.69 -7.71
CA SER A 87 10.20 -20.02 -7.01
C SER A 87 10.59 -18.71 -6.33
N VAL A 88 11.89 -18.46 -6.13
CA VAL A 88 12.39 -17.19 -5.60
C VAL A 88 12.12 -16.06 -6.58
N PHE A 89 12.22 -16.30 -7.90
CA PHE A 89 12.16 -15.24 -8.91
C PHE A 89 10.87 -15.26 -9.73
N LEU A 90 10.22 -16.42 -9.83
CA LEU A 90 9.06 -16.62 -10.69
C LEU A 90 7.81 -16.97 -9.88
N PRO A 91 6.60 -16.70 -10.41
CA PRO A 91 5.32 -16.97 -9.73
C PRO A 91 4.92 -18.45 -9.77
N PHE A 92 5.89 -19.36 -9.70
CA PHE A 92 5.69 -20.81 -9.77
C PHE A 92 6.41 -21.47 -8.60
N LYS A 93 5.71 -22.40 -7.97
CA LYS A 93 6.32 -23.41 -7.11
C LYS A 93 6.68 -24.60 -8.01
N THR A 94 7.92 -25.08 -7.92
CA THR A 94 8.40 -26.21 -8.72
C THR A 94 8.47 -27.50 -7.92
N GLN A 95 8.51 -27.41 -6.58
CA GLN A 95 8.59 -28.56 -5.68
C GLN A 95 7.47 -28.56 -4.63
N PRO A 96 6.80 -29.69 -4.35
CA PRO A 96 6.99 -31.02 -4.96
C PRO A 96 6.30 -31.17 -6.33
N THR A 97 5.40 -30.25 -6.69
CA THR A 97 4.69 -30.25 -7.97
C THR A 97 4.71 -28.85 -8.57
N PHE A 98 4.69 -28.77 -9.91
CA PHE A 98 4.62 -27.50 -10.61
C PHE A 98 3.24 -26.88 -10.42
N GLN A 99 3.21 -25.74 -9.73
CA GLN A 99 1.97 -25.01 -9.45
C GLN A 99 2.20 -23.52 -9.66
N PHE A 100 1.29 -22.87 -10.40
CA PHE A 100 1.22 -21.42 -10.43
C PHE A 100 0.70 -20.92 -9.08
N THR A 101 1.54 -20.20 -8.34
CA THR A 101 1.19 -19.63 -7.04
C THR A 101 0.91 -18.13 -7.12
N GLY A 102 1.25 -17.50 -8.25
CA GLY A 102 1.37 -16.04 -8.32
C GLY A 102 2.58 -15.53 -7.53
N PHE A 103 2.78 -14.22 -7.53
CA PHE A 103 3.75 -13.56 -6.65
C PHE A 103 3.15 -13.41 -5.25
N SER A 104 3.34 -14.41 -4.40
CA SER A 104 3.02 -14.37 -2.97
C SER A 104 4.31 -14.25 -2.14
N GLY A 105 4.19 -13.92 -0.85
CA GLY A 105 5.35 -13.70 0.02
C GLY A 105 6.18 -12.50 -0.43
N LEU A 106 5.67 -11.30 -0.14
CA LEU A 106 6.26 -10.02 -0.53
C LEU A 106 6.55 -9.19 0.73
N ALA A 107 7.79 -8.77 0.91
CA ALA A 107 8.21 -7.96 2.05
C ALA A 107 8.39 -6.49 1.64
N SER A 108 7.64 -5.59 2.27
CA SER A 108 7.69 -4.15 1.99
C SER A 108 9.09 -3.54 2.17
N HIS A 109 9.85 -3.98 3.17
CA HIS A 109 11.22 -3.52 3.42
C HIS A 109 12.18 -3.86 2.27
N GLY A 110 12.04 -5.06 1.68
CA GLY A 110 12.83 -5.46 0.52
C GLY A 110 12.54 -4.59 -0.70
N ALA A 111 11.25 -4.31 -0.95
CA ALA A 111 10.84 -3.38 -2.01
C ALA A 111 11.44 -1.99 -1.78
N ALA A 112 11.34 -1.46 -0.56
CA ALA A 112 11.84 -0.14 -0.21
C ALA A 112 13.35 0.00 -0.47
N ILE A 113 14.15 -0.98 -0.03
CA ILE A 113 15.61 -1.00 -0.25
C ILE A 113 15.93 -1.00 -1.74
N SER A 114 15.31 -1.90 -2.51
CA SER A 114 15.55 -2.01 -3.95
C SER A 114 15.14 -0.75 -4.71
N ILE A 115 14.00 -0.13 -4.34
CA ILE A 115 13.56 1.14 -4.94
C ILE A 115 14.54 2.27 -4.64
N ILE A 116 15.05 2.39 -3.40
CA ILE A 116 16.03 3.43 -3.03
C ILE A 116 17.31 3.29 -3.86
N ILE A 117 17.85 2.07 -3.96
CA ILE A 117 19.05 1.77 -4.75
C ILE A 117 18.80 2.12 -6.23
N PHE A 118 17.67 1.68 -6.78
CA PHE A 118 17.31 2.00 -8.15
C PHE A 118 17.14 3.50 -8.36
N MET A 119 16.54 4.23 -7.43
CA MET A 119 16.29 5.66 -7.59
C MET A 119 17.58 6.47 -7.59
N TYR A 120 18.55 6.06 -6.77
CA TYR A 120 19.90 6.62 -6.83
C TYR A 120 20.57 6.33 -8.18
N TYR A 121 20.50 5.09 -8.68
CA TYR A 121 21.03 4.71 -9.99
C TYR A 121 20.36 5.51 -11.13
N PHE A 122 19.03 5.57 -11.13
CA PHE A 122 18.23 6.30 -12.12
C PHE A 122 18.62 7.77 -12.15
N SER A 123 18.66 8.44 -10.99
CA SER A 123 19.09 9.84 -10.88
C SER A 123 20.46 10.09 -11.52
N LYS A 124 21.45 9.26 -11.19
CA LYS A 124 22.84 9.47 -11.63
C LYS A 124 23.13 9.03 -13.06
N LYS A 125 22.54 7.92 -13.51
CA LYS A 125 22.93 7.26 -14.77
C LYS A 125 21.94 7.50 -15.91
N ILE A 126 20.64 7.54 -15.63
CA ILE A 126 19.59 7.66 -16.64
C ILE A 126 19.11 9.11 -16.74
N MET A 127 18.66 9.66 -15.62
CA MET A 127 18.07 10.99 -15.56
C MET A 127 19.11 12.10 -15.76
N LYS A 128 20.28 11.92 -15.15
CA LYS A 128 21.35 12.93 -15.03
C LYS A 128 20.86 14.23 -14.36
N ARG A 129 19.98 14.07 -13.36
CA ARG A 129 19.46 15.13 -12.51
C ARG A 129 19.79 14.82 -11.04
N PRO A 130 19.86 15.83 -10.16
CA PRO A 130 20.01 15.61 -8.72
C PRO A 130 18.93 14.67 -8.17
N LEU A 131 19.26 13.89 -7.14
CA LEU A 131 18.32 12.90 -6.58
C LEU A 131 17.04 13.58 -6.06
N LEU A 132 17.18 14.73 -5.40
CA LEU A 132 16.03 15.49 -4.89
C LEU A 132 15.10 15.97 -6.01
N TRP A 133 15.65 16.35 -7.17
CA TRP A 133 14.82 16.68 -8.33
C TRP A 133 13.92 15.51 -8.72
N VAL A 134 14.47 14.29 -8.74
CA VAL A 134 13.70 13.07 -9.07
C VAL A 134 12.65 12.79 -8.00
N LEU A 135 13.05 12.84 -6.73
CA LEU A 135 12.17 12.57 -5.60
C LEU A 135 11.00 13.55 -5.55
N ASP A 136 11.25 14.85 -5.75
CA ASP A 136 10.20 15.89 -5.79
C ASP A 136 9.09 15.59 -6.80
N ARG A 137 9.44 14.94 -7.92
CA ARG A 137 8.48 14.61 -8.99
C ARG A 137 7.82 13.27 -8.74
N VAL A 138 8.58 12.27 -8.30
CA VAL A 138 8.08 10.92 -8.02
C VAL A 138 7.12 10.88 -6.83
N VAL A 139 7.23 11.78 -5.85
CA VAL A 139 6.29 11.78 -4.71
C VAL A 139 4.85 12.12 -5.09
N ILE A 140 4.63 12.85 -6.19
CA ILE A 140 3.29 13.20 -6.67
C ILE A 140 2.51 11.94 -7.09
N PRO A 141 2.98 11.12 -8.06
CA PRO A 141 2.31 9.87 -8.39
C PRO A 141 2.34 8.85 -7.24
N VAL A 142 3.36 8.86 -6.37
CA VAL A 142 3.38 7.98 -5.18
C VAL A 142 2.24 8.30 -4.22
N ALA A 143 1.95 9.59 -3.98
CA ALA A 143 0.81 9.99 -3.16
C ALA A 143 -0.53 9.52 -3.78
N SER A 144 -0.67 9.62 -5.11
CA SER A 144 -1.83 9.04 -5.81
C SER A 144 -1.88 7.53 -5.65
N GLY A 145 -0.76 6.83 -5.82
CA GLY A 145 -0.68 5.38 -5.70
C GLY A 145 -1.02 4.89 -4.29
N ALA A 146 -0.63 5.63 -3.25
CA ALA A 146 -0.93 5.30 -1.86
C ALA A 146 -2.44 5.21 -1.58
N ILE A 147 -3.26 6.02 -2.27
CA ILE A 147 -4.74 5.95 -2.20
C ILE A 147 -5.20 4.56 -2.66
N PHE A 148 -4.77 4.12 -3.85
CA PHE A 148 -5.17 2.84 -4.43
C PHE A 148 -4.65 1.65 -3.62
N VAL A 149 -3.43 1.74 -3.06
CA VAL A 149 -2.92 0.71 -2.15
C VAL A 149 -3.85 0.54 -0.94
N ARG A 150 -4.30 1.64 -0.33
CA ARG A 150 -5.24 1.58 0.81
C ARG A 150 -6.61 1.07 0.42
N LEU A 151 -7.12 1.42 -0.77
CA LEU A 151 -8.34 0.83 -1.30
C LEU A 151 -8.17 -0.69 -1.52
N GLY A 152 -7.00 -1.12 -1.98
CA GLY A 152 -6.64 -2.54 -2.08
C GLY A 152 -6.72 -3.25 -0.73
N ASN A 153 -6.11 -2.68 0.31
CA ASN A 153 -6.20 -3.24 1.67
C ASN A 153 -7.65 -3.30 2.18
N PHE A 154 -8.47 -2.30 1.85
CA PHE A 154 -9.89 -2.31 2.19
C PHE A 154 -10.63 -3.47 1.50
N PHE A 155 -10.43 -3.68 0.19
CA PHE A 155 -11.01 -4.84 -0.52
C PHE A 155 -10.56 -6.18 0.06
N ASN A 156 -9.31 -6.28 0.51
CA ASN A 156 -8.78 -7.49 1.15
C ASN A 156 -9.21 -7.66 2.62
N SER A 157 -9.92 -6.69 3.23
CA SER A 157 -10.23 -6.69 4.66
C SER A 157 -8.99 -6.71 5.58
N GLU A 158 -7.90 -6.09 5.14
CA GLU A 158 -6.63 -6.03 5.87
C GLU A 158 -6.40 -4.63 6.47
N ILE A 159 -5.66 -4.54 7.58
CA ILE A 159 -5.22 -3.26 8.15
C ILE A 159 -6.42 -2.41 8.63
N TYR A 160 -7.44 -3.06 9.19
CA TYR A 160 -8.60 -2.39 9.78
C TYR A 160 -8.26 -1.73 11.12
N GLY A 161 -9.23 -1.03 11.69
CA GLY A 161 -9.10 -0.34 12.97
C GLY A 161 -9.61 -1.10 14.19
N HIS A 162 -9.52 -0.43 15.32
CA HIS A 162 -10.13 -0.90 16.57
C HIS A 162 -11.64 -1.07 16.41
N THR A 163 -12.21 -1.87 17.31
CA THR A 163 -13.64 -2.09 17.39
C THR A 163 -14.38 -0.79 17.74
N THR A 164 -15.55 -0.60 17.13
CA THR A 164 -16.43 0.56 17.40
C THR A 164 -17.56 0.15 18.33
N SER A 165 -18.04 1.09 19.16
CA SER A 165 -19.21 0.87 20.02
C SER A 165 -20.51 0.86 19.21
N GLY A 166 -20.93 -0.32 18.75
CA GLY A 166 -22.23 -0.56 18.11
C GLY A 166 -22.30 -0.22 16.61
N GLU A 167 -23.52 -0.21 16.08
CA GLU A 167 -23.86 0.10 14.68
C GLU A 167 -23.73 1.59 14.39
N ASN A 168 -22.49 2.07 14.26
CA ASN A 168 -22.22 3.43 13.81
C ASN A 168 -22.17 3.50 12.28
N PHE A 169 -22.54 4.65 11.70
CA PHE A 169 -22.53 4.84 10.24
C PHE A 169 -21.15 4.69 9.57
N TYR A 170 -20.08 4.83 10.36
CA TYR A 170 -18.69 4.65 9.93
C TYR A 170 -18.12 3.27 10.28
N GLY A 171 -18.90 2.42 10.95
CA GLY A 171 -18.48 1.06 11.33
C GLY A 171 -18.61 0.10 10.16
N VAL A 172 -17.58 -0.73 9.96
CA VAL A 172 -17.57 -1.79 8.96
C VAL A 172 -17.36 -3.14 9.65
N LYS A 173 -18.25 -4.10 9.41
CA LYS A 173 -18.04 -5.52 9.76
C LYS A 173 -17.23 -6.19 8.66
N PHE A 174 -15.95 -6.35 8.90
CA PHE A 174 -15.07 -7.10 8.01
C PHE A 174 -15.29 -8.59 8.25
N VAL A 175 -16.06 -9.25 7.39
CA VAL A 175 -16.46 -10.66 7.59
C VAL A 175 -15.23 -11.59 7.61
N ARG A 176 -14.16 -11.17 6.93
CA ARG A 176 -12.89 -11.88 6.79
C ARG A 176 -11.78 -11.35 7.70
N GLU A 177 -12.10 -10.65 8.80
CA GLU A 177 -11.06 -10.13 9.70
C GLU A 177 -10.25 -11.23 10.41
N ASP A 178 -8.93 -11.08 10.49
CA ASP A 178 -8.07 -12.13 11.05
C ASP A 178 -8.30 -12.34 12.56
N GLU A 179 -8.58 -11.28 13.32
CA GLU A 179 -8.68 -11.35 14.78
C GLU A 179 -9.91 -12.16 15.24
N PHE A 180 -11.06 -11.98 14.58
CA PHE A 180 -12.26 -12.76 14.88
C PHE A 180 -12.07 -14.25 14.57
N TRP A 181 -11.34 -14.57 13.50
CA TRP A 181 -11.07 -15.96 13.10
C TRP A 181 -9.81 -16.55 13.75
N ALA A 182 -9.14 -15.80 14.64
CA ALA A 182 -7.94 -16.28 15.32
C ALA A 182 -8.22 -17.60 16.07
N GLY A 183 -7.52 -18.67 15.65
CA GLY A 183 -7.68 -20.01 16.21
C GLY A 183 -8.95 -20.77 15.80
N ARG A 184 -9.70 -20.28 14.81
CA ARG A 184 -10.96 -20.87 14.32
C ARG A 184 -10.97 -20.91 12.79
N ASN A 185 -11.54 -21.97 12.18
CA ASN A 185 -11.73 -22.03 10.74
C ASN A 185 -13.19 -21.73 10.37
N VAL A 186 -13.38 -20.88 9.35
CA VAL A 186 -14.70 -20.56 8.78
C VAL A 186 -15.42 -21.81 8.25
N GLN A 187 -14.68 -22.78 7.71
CA GLN A 187 -15.23 -24.02 7.16
C GLN A 187 -15.85 -24.88 8.27
N ASP A 188 -15.20 -24.97 9.43
CA ASP A 188 -15.72 -25.71 10.59
C ASP A 188 -16.99 -25.03 11.16
N ALA A 189 -17.03 -23.69 11.13
CA ALA A 189 -18.17 -22.92 11.61
C ALA A 189 -19.39 -23.01 10.68
N THR A 190 -19.17 -23.20 9.38
CA THR A 190 -20.24 -23.17 8.36
C THR A 190 -20.60 -24.54 7.80
N GLN A 191 -19.72 -25.54 7.97
CA GLN A 191 -19.79 -26.84 7.30
C GLN A 191 -19.76 -26.73 5.76
N ILE A 192 -19.23 -25.62 5.23
CA ILE A 192 -19.04 -25.39 3.80
C ILE A 192 -17.56 -25.57 3.47
N GLU A 193 -17.24 -26.51 2.59
CA GLU A 193 -15.84 -26.80 2.21
C GLU A 193 -15.20 -25.67 1.40
N ASP A 194 -15.94 -24.97 0.54
CA ASP A 194 -15.37 -23.86 -0.23
C ASP A 194 -15.19 -22.62 0.65
N TYR A 195 -13.94 -22.17 0.82
CA TYR A 195 -13.57 -21.05 1.68
C TYR A 195 -14.31 -19.74 1.34
N ASN A 196 -14.47 -19.45 0.05
CA ASN A 196 -15.13 -18.22 -0.40
C ASN A 196 -16.65 -18.30 -0.24
N ALA A 197 -17.23 -19.46 -0.51
CA ALA A 197 -18.64 -19.74 -0.30
C ALA A 197 -19.01 -19.70 1.19
N ALA A 198 -18.14 -20.21 2.07
CA ALA A 198 -18.32 -20.17 3.53
C ALA A 198 -18.49 -18.73 4.03
N TYR A 199 -17.56 -17.83 3.67
CA TYR A 199 -17.70 -16.41 4.02
C TYR A 199 -18.91 -15.73 3.39
N LYS A 200 -19.21 -16.05 2.13
CA LYS A 200 -20.39 -15.52 1.43
C LYS A 200 -21.67 -15.93 2.16
N ALA A 201 -21.76 -17.18 2.61
CA ALA A 201 -22.90 -17.68 3.37
C ALA A 201 -23.08 -16.91 4.69
N ILE A 202 -22.00 -16.64 5.44
CA ILE A 202 -22.07 -15.81 6.66
C ILE A 202 -22.69 -14.43 6.39
N SER A 203 -22.37 -13.83 5.24
CA SER A 203 -22.90 -12.50 4.88
C SER A 203 -24.31 -12.49 4.28
N THR A 204 -24.88 -13.64 3.88
CA THR A 204 -26.11 -13.68 3.07
C THR A 204 -27.17 -14.68 3.53
N ASP A 205 -26.78 -15.76 4.21
CA ASP A 205 -27.68 -16.81 4.67
C ASP A 205 -28.13 -16.54 6.12
N PRO A 206 -29.44 -16.42 6.39
CA PRO A 206 -29.97 -16.23 7.74
C PRO A 206 -29.52 -17.29 8.77
N GLN A 207 -29.16 -18.50 8.34
CA GLN A 207 -28.65 -19.55 9.22
C GLN A 207 -27.40 -19.12 10.00
N PHE A 208 -26.58 -18.24 9.42
CA PHE A 208 -25.33 -17.77 10.03
C PHE A 208 -25.44 -16.37 10.65
N SER A 209 -26.67 -15.89 10.87
CA SER A 209 -26.93 -14.57 11.44
C SER A 209 -26.30 -14.36 12.82
N ASP A 210 -26.24 -15.40 13.66
CA ASP A 210 -25.56 -15.34 14.96
C ASP A 210 -24.04 -15.14 14.82
N ILE A 211 -23.41 -15.81 13.85
CA ILE A 211 -21.99 -15.65 13.54
C ILE A 211 -21.74 -14.23 13.04
N LEU A 212 -22.56 -13.76 12.09
CA LEU A 212 -22.46 -12.41 11.55
C LEU A 212 -22.69 -11.35 12.64
N ALA A 213 -23.61 -11.58 13.58
CA ALA A 213 -23.86 -10.70 14.71
C ALA A 213 -22.63 -10.61 15.64
N ALA A 214 -21.94 -11.73 15.86
CA ALA A 214 -20.74 -11.80 16.70
C ALA A 214 -19.50 -11.09 16.10
N ILE A 215 -19.43 -10.93 14.78
CA ILE A 215 -18.34 -10.17 14.14
C ILE A 215 -18.45 -8.69 14.53
N PRO A 216 -17.41 -8.08 15.14
CA PRO A 216 -17.48 -6.71 15.60
C PRO A 216 -17.47 -5.70 14.43
N PHE A 217 -18.04 -4.53 14.67
CA PHE A 217 -17.82 -3.37 13.79
C PHE A 217 -16.45 -2.77 14.09
N ARG A 218 -15.73 -2.36 13.04
CA ARG A 218 -14.41 -1.72 13.15
C ARG A 218 -14.34 -0.43 12.37
N HIS A 219 -13.40 0.43 12.75
CA HIS A 219 -13.05 1.58 11.94
C HIS A 219 -12.41 1.13 10.62
N PRO A 220 -12.89 1.56 9.44
CA PRO A 220 -12.22 1.34 8.16
C PRO A 220 -11.04 2.32 7.99
N SER A 221 -10.02 2.15 8.83
CA SER A 221 -8.82 3.00 8.85
C SER A 221 -8.13 3.13 7.49
N GLN A 222 -8.23 2.11 6.63
CA GLN A 222 -7.74 2.16 5.25
C GLN A 222 -8.43 3.27 4.44
N LEU A 223 -9.75 3.44 4.61
CA LEU A 223 -10.48 4.53 3.95
C LEU A 223 -10.11 5.89 4.53
N TYR A 224 -9.80 5.98 5.82
CA TYR A 224 -9.34 7.22 6.43
C TYR A 224 -7.96 7.63 5.89
N GLU A 225 -7.02 6.67 5.79
CA GLU A 225 -5.72 6.90 5.15
C GLU A 225 -5.89 7.28 3.66
N ALA A 226 -6.69 6.52 2.91
CA ALA A 226 -6.96 6.79 1.49
C ALA A 226 -7.50 8.21 1.28
N PHE A 227 -8.47 8.62 2.11
CA PHE A 227 -9.03 9.97 2.08
C PHE A 227 -7.98 11.04 2.40
N GLY A 228 -7.17 10.85 3.45
CA GLY A 228 -6.07 11.75 3.76
C GLY A 228 -5.07 11.88 2.60
N TYR A 229 -4.72 10.76 1.97
CA TYR A 229 -3.78 10.73 0.84
C TYR A 229 -4.31 11.42 -0.43
N VAL A 230 -5.64 11.54 -0.60
CA VAL A 230 -6.22 12.41 -1.65
C VAL A 230 -5.76 13.85 -1.44
N PHE A 231 -5.82 14.39 -0.22
CA PHE A 231 -5.35 15.75 0.05
C PHE A 231 -3.84 15.88 -0.09
N VAL A 232 -3.07 14.87 0.33
CA VAL A 232 -1.61 14.85 0.09
C VAL A 232 -1.32 14.98 -1.40
N PHE A 233 -1.96 14.15 -2.23
CA PHE A 233 -1.82 14.21 -3.68
C PHE A 233 -2.22 15.58 -4.24
N LEU A 234 -3.39 16.10 -3.86
CA LEU A 234 -3.88 17.39 -4.36
C LEU A 234 -2.95 18.54 -3.98
N VAL A 235 -2.42 18.57 -2.75
CA VAL A 235 -1.46 19.60 -2.31
C VAL A 235 -0.17 19.54 -3.11
N LEU A 236 0.40 18.34 -3.31
CA LEU A 236 1.64 18.18 -4.08
C LEU A 236 1.42 18.49 -5.57
N PHE A 237 0.32 18.02 -6.14
CA PHE A 237 -0.05 18.27 -7.53
C PHE A 237 -0.30 19.76 -7.79
N TYR A 238 -1.07 20.42 -6.93
CA TYR A 238 -1.29 21.87 -6.99
C TYR A 238 0.04 22.62 -6.81
N GLY A 239 0.86 22.23 -5.83
CA GLY A 239 2.17 22.80 -5.58
C GLY A 239 3.05 22.76 -6.83
N TYR A 240 3.12 21.62 -7.50
CA TYR A 240 3.89 21.46 -8.73
C TYR A 240 3.38 22.33 -9.89
N TRP A 241 2.06 22.35 -10.14
CA TRP A 241 1.48 22.97 -11.36
C TRP A 241 1.16 24.45 -11.21
N LYS A 242 0.86 24.93 -10.00
CA LYS A 242 0.29 26.27 -9.77
C LYS A 242 1.20 27.19 -8.98
N THR A 243 2.38 26.73 -8.57
CA THR A 243 3.34 27.54 -7.81
C THR A 243 4.78 27.34 -8.31
N ASP A 244 5.75 27.98 -7.65
CA ASP A 244 7.18 27.85 -7.93
C ASP A 244 7.83 26.66 -7.21
N MET A 245 7.05 25.80 -6.54
CA MET A 245 7.58 24.71 -5.71
C MET A 245 8.44 23.72 -6.52
N LYS A 246 8.14 23.49 -7.81
CA LYS A 246 8.93 22.62 -8.69
C LYS A 246 10.39 23.07 -8.90
N GLU A 247 10.67 24.35 -8.62
CA GLU A 247 12.00 24.99 -8.75
C GLU A 247 12.81 24.90 -7.45
N LYS A 248 12.19 24.46 -6.35
CA LYS A 248 12.80 24.37 -5.01
C LYS A 248 13.13 22.92 -4.69
N GLN A 249 14.39 22.53 -4.88
CA GLN A 249 14.81 21.14 -4.67
C GLN A 249 14.53 20.65 -3.25
N GLY A 250 13.93 19.47 -3.15
CA GLY A 250 13.57 18.78 -1.92
C GLY A 250 12.28 19.27 -1.29
N LEU A 251 11.63 20.32 -1.82
CA LEU A 251 10.43 20.89 -1.20
C LEU A 251 9.24 19.94 -1.29
N LEU A 252 8.94 19.45 -2.49
CA LEU A 252 7.80 18.55 -2.71
C LEU A 252 8.03 17.20 -2.01
N PHE A 253 9.27 16.69 -2.04
CA PHE A 253 9.65 15.50 -1.29
C PHE A 253 9.48 15.69 0.22
N GLY A 254 9.95 16.83 0.76
CA GLY A 254 9.80 17.15 2.18
C GLY A 254 8.34 17.30 2.59
N MET A 255 7.52 18.00 1.78
CA MET A 255 6.08 18.12 1.98
C MET A 255 5.39 16.77 1.96
N PHE A 256 5.74 15.89 1.01
CA PHE A 256 5.21 14.53 0.96
C PHE A 256 5.48 13.77 2.25
N LEU A 257 6.73 13.80 2.75
CA LEU A 257 7.08 13.12 4.00
C LEU A 257 6.30 13.67 5.19
N VAL A 258 6.18 14.99 5.33
CA VAL A 258 5.39 15.57 6.43
C VAL A 258 3.93 15.17 6.30
N LEU A 259 3.30 15.45 5.15
CA LEU A 259 1.86 15.30 4.98
C LEU A 259 1.42 13.83 5.06
N LEU A 260 2.11 12.91 4.36
CA LEU A 260 1.74 11.49 4.36
C LEU A 260 1.90 10.88 5.75
N PHE A 261 3.03 11.14 6.41
CA PHE A 261 3.29 10.54 7.73
C PHE A 261 2.50 11.22 8.85
N THR A 262 2.04 12.47 8.69
CA THR A 262 1.03 13.06 9.58
C THR A 262 -0.32 12.37 9.45
N VAL A 263 -0.81 12.12 8.22
CA VAL A 263 -2.04 11.33 8.01
C VAL A 263 -1.90 9.95 8.66
N ARG A 264 -0.79 9.26 8.41
CA ARG A 264 -0.49 7.96 9.02
C ARG A 264 -0.52 8.07 10.55
N PHE A 265 0.20 9.02 11.15
CA PHE A 265 0.27 9.18 12.60
C PHE A 265 -1.11 9.38 13.24
N ILE A 266 -1.98 10.17 12.60
CA ILE A 266 -3.34 10.44 13.09
C ILE A 266 -4.22 9.19 12.95
N VAL A 267 -4.22 8.53 11.80
CA VAL A 267 -5.07 7.35 11.58
C VAL A 267 -4.62 6.16 12.44
N GLU A 268 -3.35 6.11 12.81
CA GLU A 268 -2.81 5.05 13.66
C GLU A 268 -3.44 5.02 15.07
N PHE A 269 -4.03 6.12 15.56
CA PHE A 269 -4.79 6.13 16.82
C PHE A 269 -6.07 5.29 16.79
N VAL A 270 -6.56 4.97 15.60
CA VAL A 270 -7.76 4.12 15.42
C VAL A 270 -7.42 2.78 14.77
N LYS A 271 -6.14 2.48 14.53
CA LYS A 271 -5.71 1.27 13.82
C LYS A 271 -5.44 0.13 14.78
N GLU A 272 -5.88 -1.06 14.39
CA GLU A 272 -5.54 -2.26 15.13
C GLU A 272 -4.04 -2.55 14.99
N SER A 273 -3.44 -3.02 16.08
CA SER A 273 -2.02 -3.35 16.09
C SER A 273 -1.72 -4.47 15.10
N GLN A 274 -0.64 -4.30 14.32
CA GLN A 274 -0.09 -5.36 13.48
C GLN A 274 1.10 -6.06 14.16
N GLY A 275 1.30 -5.83 15.46
CA GLY A 275 2.52 -6.17 16.17
C GLY A 275 3.67 -5.22 15.86
N GLY A 276 4.76 -5.34 16.63
CA GLY A 276 5.95 -4.52 16.48
C GLY A 276 6.55 -4.09 17.81
N PHE A 277 7.27 -2.97 17.81
CA PHE A 277 8.03 -2.48 18.96
C PHE A 277 7.20 -1.67 19.96
N GLU A 278 5.92 -1.46 19.70
CA GLU A 278 4.99 -0.84 20.66
C GLU A 278 4.89 -1.59 21.99
N SER A 279 5.04 -2.92 21.96
CA SER A 279 5.12 -3.76 23.17
C SER A 279 6.40 -3.50 23.98
N ALA A 280 7.46 -3.00 23.34
CA ALA A 280 8.76 -2.75 23.95
C ALA A 280 8.98 -1.29 24.38
N LEU A 281 8.48 -0.33 23.60
CA LEU A 281 8.72 1.10 23.81
C LEU A 281 7.58 1.82 24.54
N GLY A 282 6.36 1.26 24.52
CA GLY A 282 5.17 1.92 25.07
C GLY A 282 4.89 3.29 24.45
N LEU A 283 3.88 4.00 24.96
CA LEU A 283 3.44 5.36 24.59
C LEU A 283 2.78 5.53 23.22
N LEU A 284 3.38 5.02 22.15
CA LEU A 284 2.91 5.15 20.78
C LEU A 284 2.93 3.79 20.09
N SER A 285 2.07 3.62 19.10
CA SER A 285 2.08 2.43 18.25
C SER A 285 3.32 2.40 17.35
N THR A 286 3.62 1.23 16.80
CA THR A 286 4.76 1.03 15.90
C THR A 286 4.67 1.97 14.69
N GLY A 287 3.48 2.15 14.11
CA GLY A 287 3.28 3.06 12.99
C GLY A 287 3.51 4.53 13.34
N GLN A 288 3.19 4.96 14.55
CA GLN A 288 3.46 6.32 15.04
C GLN A 288 4.95 6.55 15.26
N TRP A 289 5.64 5.61 15.92
CA TRP A 289 7.09 5.68 16.10
C TRP A 289 7.83 5.79 14.78
N LEU A 290 7.44 4.99 13.78
CA LEU A 290 8.03 5.04 12.46
C LEU A 290 7.72 6.35 11.71
N SER A 291 6.60 7.01 12.00
CA SER A 291 6.20 8.25 11.32
C SER A 291 7.04 9.46 11.75
N ILE A 292 7.45 9.52 13.03
CA ILE A 292 8.17 10.67 13.60
C ILE A 292 9.48 10.98 12.83
N PRO A 293 10.39 10.03 12.57
CA PRO A 293 11.61 10.30 11.81
C PRO A 293 11.34 10.86 10.40
N PHE A 294 10.33 10.34 9.70
CA PHE A 294 9.99 10.85 8.36
C PHE A 294 9.45 12.27 8.41
N ILE A 295 8.63 12.61 9.40
CA ILE A 295 8.16 14.00 9.60
C ILE A 295 9.35 14.93 9.85
N ILE A 296 10.29 14.55 10.72
CA ILE A 296 11.49 15.35 11.03
C ILE A 296 12.35 15.55 9.77
N VAL A 297 12.62 14.48 9.02
CA VAL A 297 13.37 14.54 7.76
C VAL A 297 12.65 15.41 6.73
N GLY A 298 11.32 15.31 6.66
CA GLY A 298 10.50 16.14 5.78
C GLY A 298 10.61 17.63 6.12
N LEU A 299 10.48 17.98 7.40
CA LEU A 299 10.65 19.36 7.88
C LEU A 299 12.05 19.90 7.55
N PHE A 300 13.09 19.08 7.73
CA PHE A 300 14.46 19.45 7.34
C PHE A 300 14.56 19.80 5.86
N PHE A 301 13.97 19.01 4.96
CA PHE A 301 14.00 19.31 3.52
C PHE A 301 13.20 20.56 3.17
N ILE A 302 12.04 20.76 3.79
CA ILE A 302 11.21 21.97 3.58
C ILE A 302 11.99 23.24 3.99
N ILE A 303 12.63 23.23 5.17
CA ILE A 303 13.38 24.39 5.69
C ILE A 303 14.61 24.68 4.82
N ARG A 304 15.27 23.64 4.29
CA ARG A 304 16.47 23.80 3.45
C ARG A 304 16.16 24.05 1.98
N ALA A 305 14.91 23.90 1.55
CA ALA A 305 14.53 24.05 0.15
C ALA A 305 14.82 25.48 -0.32
N LYS A 306 15.70 25.60 -1.30
CA LYS A 306 16.04 26.87 -1.96
C LYS A 306 15.73 26.74 -3.43
N LYS A 307 15.31 27.86 -4.04
CA LYS A 307 15.12 27.94 -5.48
C LYS A 307 16.47 27.71 -6.16
N GLU A 308 16.55 26.70 -7.01
CA GLU A 308 17.75 26.48 -7.80
C GLU A 308 17.66 27.24 -9.12
N THR A 309 18.66 28.07 -9.36
CA THR A 309 18.93 28.62 -10.68
C THR A 309 19.71 27.57 -11.46
N TYR A 310 19.02 26.71 -12.21
CA TYR A 310 19.71 25.89 -13.21
C TYR A 310 20.17 26.83 -14.32
N ILE A 311 21.48 27.06 -14.39
CA ILE A 311 22.16 27.69 -15.54
C ILE A 311 22.34 26.62 -16.62
#